data_AF-A0A524EJP2-F1
#
_entry.id   AF-A0A524EJP2-F1
#
_cell.length_a   1.000
_cell.length_b   1.000
_cell.length_c   1.000
_cell.angle_alpha   90.00
_cell.angle_beta   90.00
_cell.angle_gamma   90.00
#
_symmetry.space_group_name_H-M   'P 1'
#
loop_
_entity.id
_entity.type
_entity.pdbx_description
1 polymer ?
#
loop_
_entity_poly.entity_id
_entity_poly.type
_entity_poly.pdbx_seq_one_letter_code
_entity_poly.pdbx_strand_id
1 'polypeptide(L)'
;MKVNIKFFGPIRREIGSKTIAVDVPPESSVGYVIHDMAKRYGKRVRRLIMNSDGISGNLIILLNRKEIGRLDGWNTPVNEGDTITILPHIQGGSAIPVDIKYYLETYGCALNTADSDLIAGHLNRLGAKRVSDPELADIMIVNTCGVKEPTEDRIIYRLSELAELSLPVVVAGCLPKISLNRVRRAIPNFGAIVGPQCITTLPEILNRILRGERGIEHLSSDSESKLQYFEGPPQSVICTIPIAEGCIGECAYCAVKFAREELNSYPISEIMDIAKRCVHLGYKEIRLTGQDTGVYGFDTSETLPQLLSALDEIQGTHRFRLGMFNPNAVKGYLPDLLDTMTSSHFFQFFHIPIQSGSNDILRLMRRRYVVEDWVKVIESIRNRFPMATIATDIIVGFPGESDKDFDKTMELIKETRPTLVNISKYGDRPGTLASKSDQKTDTTVKKNRSRKLSKYVNRLTASINKDWVGWEGQAIVTEKGSTGGMMARNFSYKPIILKSEIPIGTKLDVRIISATKSHLLSERTSRVS
;
A
#
# COMPACT_ATOMS: atom_id res chain seq x y z
N MET A 1 53.56 -8.38 4.34
CA MET A 1 52.76 -8.42 3.10
C MET A 1 51.62 -7.43 3.18
N LYS A 2 51.28 -6.73 2.09
CA LYS A 2 50.16 -5.78 2.06
C LYS A 2 48.87 -6.46 1.68
N VAL A 3 47.85 -6.28 2.52
CA VAL A 3 46.48 -6.76 2.29
C VAL A 3 45.53 -5.56 2.31
N ASN A 4 44.59 -5.52 1.38
CA ASN A 4 43.57 -4.47 1.30
C ASN A 4 42.33 -4.86 2.11
N ILE A 5 41.79 -3.94 2.90
CA ILE A 5 40.54 -4.16 3.65
C ILE A 5 39.49 -3.14 3.20
N LYS A 6 38.33 -3.63 2.77
CA LYS A 6 37.17 -2.83 2.34
C LYS A 6 36.07 -2.86 3.38
N PHE A 7 35.57 -1.68 3.74
CA PHE A 7 34.55 -1.50 4.79
C PHE A 7 33.17 -1.21 4.22
N PHE A 8 32.12 -1.39 5.02
CA PHE A 8 30.74 -0.94 4.74
C PHE A 8 30.31 0.22 5.67
N GLY A 9 29.20 0.89 5.32
CA GLY A 9 28.73 2.19 5.82
C GLY A 9 29.07 2.58 7.26
N PRO A 10 28.70 1.80 8.30
CA PRO A 10 28.97 2.16 9.70
C PRO A 10 30.47 2.15 10.04
N ILE A 11 31.22 1.15 9.57
CA ILE A 11 32.65 1.03 9.82
C ILE A 11 33.43 2.10 9.04
N ARG A 12 32.98 2.45 7.82
CA ARG A 12 33.57 3.54 7.02
C ARG A 12 33.55 4.89 7.75
N ARG A 13 32.49 5.18 8.51
CA ARG A 13 32.36 6.44 9.25
C ARG A 13 33.36 6.54 10.39
N GLU A 14 33.66 5.42 11.04
CA GLU A 14 34.65 5.37 12.14
C GLU A 14 36.10 5.33 11.62
N ILE A 15 36.35 4.69 10.46
CA ILE A 15 37.71 4.55 9.89
C ILE A 15 38.07 5.75 8.98
N GLY A 16 37.09 6.49 8.46
CA GLY A 16 37.33 7.65 7.58
C GLY A 16 37.75 7.30 6.15
N SER A 17 37.83 6.01 5.81
CA SER A 17 38.17 5.54 4.45
C SER A 17 37.32 4.34 4.03
N LYS A 18 37.07 4.22 2.72
CA LYS A 18 36.39 3.07 2.10
C LYS A 18 37.28 1.84 2.03
N THR A 19 38.60 2.03 1.94
CA THR A 19 39.60 0.96 1.80
C THR A 19 40.90 1.37 2.48
N ILE A 20 41.52 0.45 3.19
CA ILE A 20 42.87 0.64 3.76
C ILE A 20 43.78 -0.50 3.28
N ALA A 21 45.06 -0.22 3.14
CA ALA A 21 46.08 -1.25 3.00
C ALA A 21 46.74 -1.46 4.37
N VAL A 22 46.92 -2.71 4.79
CA VAL A 22 47.56 -3.06 6.05
C VAL A 22 48.74 -3.99 5.81
N ASP A 23 49.85 -3.72 6.51
CA ASP A 23 50.99 -4.61 6.58
C ASP A 23 50.75 -5.69 7.64
N VAL A 24 50.85 -6.95 7.21
CA VAL A 24 50.71 -8.15 8.05
C VAL A 24 51.88 -9.12 7.84
N PRO A 25 52.23 -9.96 8.84
CA PRO A 25 53.28 -10.97 8.70
C PRO A 25 53.00 -11.96 7.55
N PRO A 26 54.03 -12.52 6.90
CA PRO A 26 53.86 -13.63 5.96
C PRO A 26 53.07 -14.79 6.60
N GLU A 27 52.30 -15.53 5.80
CA GLU A 27 51.49 -16.67 6.24
C GLU A 27 50.37 -16.32 7.25
N SER A 28 49.98 -15.05 7.33
CA SER A 28 48.83 -14.63 8.13
C SER A 28 47.52 -15.23 7.61
N SER A 29 46.56 -15.42 8.50
CA SER A 29 45.18 -15.80 8.15
C SER A 29 44.24 -14.59 8.14
N VAL A 30 43.07 -14.75 7.52
CA VAL A 30 42.00 -13.74 7.58
C VAL A 30 41.64 -13.39 9.03
N GLY A 31 41.58 -14.37 9.93
CA GLY A 31 41.31 -14.15 11.36
C GLY A 31 42.34 -13.24 12.03
N TYR A 32 43.62 -13.44 11.72
CA TYR A 32 44.71 -12.59 12.22
C TYR A 32 44.54 -11.14 11.75
N VAL A 33 44.31 -10.93 10.45
CA VAL A 33 44.18 -9.59 9.85
C VAL A 33 43.02 -8.80 10.49
N ILE A 34 41.88 -9.46 10.70
CA ILE A 34 40.69 -8.84 11.30
C ILE A 34 40.92 -8.51 12.78
N HIS A 35 41.54 -9.42 13.53
CA HIS A 35 41.83 -9.21 14.95
C HIS A 35 42.84 -8.08 15.17
N ASP A 36 43.91 -8.07 14.38
CA ASP A 36 44.94 -7.02 14.44
C ASP A 36 44.37 -5.65 14.09
N MET A 37 43.55 -5.57 13.04
CA MET A 37 42.82 -4.34 12.69
C MET A 37 41.88 -3.88 13.81
N ALA A 38 41.09 -4.77 14.42
CA ALA A 38 40.20 -4.43 15.52
C ALA A 38 40.95 -3.88 16.75
N LYS A 39 42.21 -4.31 16.95
CA LYS A 39 43.10 -3.77 17.98
C LYS A 39 43.61 -2.37 17.62
N ARG A 40 43.95 -2.12 16.34
CA ARG A 40 44.51 -0.84 15.86
C ARG A 40 43.52 0.34 15.90
N TYR A 41 42.24 0.12 15.61
CA TYR A 41 41.24 1.21 15.45
C TYR A 41 40.33 1.48 16.69
N GLY A 42 40.71 0.97 17.86
CA GLY A 42 40.11 1.35 19.15
C GLY A 42 38.76 0.66 19.49
N LYS A 43 38.23 1.01 20.68
CA LYS A 43 37.09 0.29 21.31
C LYS A 43 35.79 0.30 20.49
N ARG A 44 35.53 1.35 19.69
CA ARG A 44 34.31 1.47 18.87
C ARG A 44 34.32 0.51 17.67
N VAL A 45 35.39 0.54 16.87
CA VAL A 45 35.58 -0.40 15.75
C VAL A 45 35.65 -1.84 16.25
N ARG A 46 36.31 -2.08 17.39
CA ARG A 46 36.34 -3.39 18.03
C ARG A 46 34.94 -3.90 18.37
N ARG A 47 34.04 -3.09 18.94
CA ARG A 47 32.65 -3.49 19.25
C ARG A 47 31.81 -3.79 18.00
N LEU A 48 32.13 -3.16 16.87
CA LEU A 48 31.43 -3.41 15.60
C LEU A 48 31.87 -4.72 14.94
N ILE A 49 33.04 -5.25 15.31
CA ILE A 49 33.69 -6.37 14.63
C ILE A 49 33.90 -7.57 15.54
N MET A 50 33.88 -7.41 16.86
CA MET A 50 34.13 -8.46 17.85
C MET A 50 33.02 -8.55 18.90
N ASN A 51 32.66 -9.77 19.29
CA ASN A 51 31.77 -10.11 20.42
C ASN A 51 32.59 -10.74 21.58
N SER A 52 31.93 -11.13 22.68
CA SER A 52 32.57 -11.78 23.85
C SER A 52 33.36 -13.05 23.50
N ASP A 53 32.94 -13.76 22.45
CA ASP A 53 33.50 -15.07 22.06
C ASP A 53 34.43 -15.01 20.83
N GLY A 54 34.76 -13.81 20.33
CA GLY A 54 35.63 -13.64 19.14
C GLY A 54 35.13 -12.61 18.14
N ILE A 55 35.24 -12.88 16.84
CA ILE A 55 34.75 -12.00 15.76
C ILE A 55 33.20 -12.10 15.71
N SER A 56 32.51 -10.98 15.51
CA SER A 56 31.06 -10.90 15.56
C SER A 56 30.43 -11.79 14.47
N GLY A 57 29.59 -12.75 14.87
CA GLY A 57 28.85 -13.64 13.96
C GLY A 57 27.87 -12.91 13.03
N ASN A 58 27.67 -11.62 13.25
CA ASN A 58 26.85 -10.74 12.44
C ASN A 58 27.63 -10.04 11.32
N LEU A 59 28.75 -10.61 10.84
CA LEU A 59 29.52 -10.09 9.72
C LEU A 59 29.82 -11.17 8.68
N ILE A 60 29.67 -10.84 7.40
CA ILE A 60 30.12 -11.65 6.27
C ILE A 60 31.51 -11.15 5.86
N ILE A 61 32.47 -12.08 5.80
CA ILE A 61 33.85 -11.78 5.39
C ILE A 61 34.15 -12.45 4.05
N LEU A 62 34.60 -11.65 3.09
CA LEU A 62 35.00 -12.13 1.77
C LEU A 62 36.50 -11.94 1.57
N LEU A 63 37.21 -12.96 1.10
CA LEU A 63 38.57 -12.87 0.55
C LEU A 63 38.48 -12.91 -0.97
N ASN A 64 38.95 -11.86 -1.66
CA ASN A 64 38.90 -11.76 -3.13
C ASN A 64 37.51 -12.09 -3.72
N ARG A 65 36.45 -11.58 -3.07
CA ARG A 65 35.03 -11.80 -3.40
C ARG A 65 34.48 -13.20 -3.12
N LYS A 66 35.24 -14.11 -2.51
CA LYS A 66 34.77 -15.42 -2.04
C LYS A 66 34.56 -15.39 -0.53
N GLU A 67 33.41 -15.88 -0.07
CA GLU A 67 33.10 -15.97 1.35
C GLU A 67 34.04 -16.97 2.04
N ILE A 68 34.61 -16.58 3.18
CA ILE A 68 35.61 -17.41 3.88
C ILE A 68 35.03 -18.73 4.40
N GLY A 69 33.71 -18.80 4.64
CA GLY A 69 33.03 -20.06 4.99
C GLY A 69 33.04 -21.12 3.87
N ARG A 70 33.31 -20.71 2.62
CA ARG A 70 33.54 -21.61 1.48
C ARG A 70 35.02 -21.90 1.22
N LEU A 71 35.88 -21.38 2.09
CA LEU A 71 37.32 -21.61 2.14
C LEU A 71 37.62 -22.30 3.49
N ASP A 72 38.74 -22.00 4.13
CA ASP A 72 39.12 -22.55 5.43
C ASP A 72 38.68 -21.65 6.60
N GLY A 73 37.53 -20.98 6.45
CA GLY A 73 36.97 -20.09 7.45
C GLY A 73 37.98 -19.00 7.88
N TRP A 74 38.11 -18.80 9.18
CA TRP A 74 39.04 -17.83 9.76
C TRP A 74 40.51 -18.19 9.56
N ASN A 75 40.82 -19.46 9.30
CA ASN A 75 42.17 -19.96 9.06
C ASN A 75 42.60 -19.78 7.59
N THR A 76 41.69 -19.32 6.73
CA THR A 76 42.00 -19.02 5.32
C THR A 76 43.26 -18.14 5.23
N PRO A 77 44.33 -18.61 4.54
CA PRO A 77 45.56 -17.84 4.40
C PRO A 77 45.33 -16.63 3.49
N VAL A 78 46.05 -15.54 3.77
CA VAL A 78 46.07 -14.33 2.94
C VAL A 78 47.41 -14.14 2.26
N ASN A 79 47.40 -13.63 1.03
CA ASN A 79 48.58 -13.36 0.21
C ASN A 79 48.76 -11.86 -0.05
N GLU A 80 49.96 -11.48 -0.54
CA GLU A 80 50.24 -10.11 -0.99
C GLU A 80 49.21 -9.65 -2.03
N GLY A 81 48.61 -8.48 -1.82
CA GLY A 81 47.63 -7.88 -2.73
C GLY A 81 46.18 -8.33 -2.51
N ASP A 82 45.94 -9.34 -1.65
CA ASP A 82 44.59 -9.83 -1.38
C ASP A 82 43.66 -8.73 -0.86
N THR A 83 42.37 -8.87 -1.15
CA THR A 83 41.34 -7.94 -0.68
C THR A 83 40.35 -8.66 0.24
N ILE A 84 40.33 -8.26 1.51
CA ILE A 84 39.32 -8.65 2.48
C ILE A 84 38.17 -7.63 2.45
N THR A 85 36.92 -8.08 2.36
CA THR A 85 35.73 -7.22 2.44
C THR A 85 34.89 -7.63 3.64
N ILE A 86 34.53 -6.65 4.48
CA ILE A 86 33.71 -6.82 5.66
C ILE A 86 32.31 -6.26 5.38
N LEU A 87 31.30 -7.13 5.44
CA LEU A 87 29.90 -6.78 5.21
C LEU A 87 29.07 -7.11 6.46
N PRO A 88 28.00 -6.35 6.77
CA PRO A 88 27.06 -6.75 7.81
C PRO A 88 26.32 -8.03 7.41
N HIS A 89 26.10 -8.93 8.37
CA HIS A 89 25.16 -10.02 8.27
C HIS A 89 23.76 -9.40 8.37
N ILE A 90 23.08 -9.33 7.23
CA ILE A 90 21.66 -9.04 7.21
C ILE A 90 21.00 -10.35 7.65
N GLN A 91 20.31 -10.38 8.80
CA GLN A 91 19.42 -11.51 9.12
C GLN A 91 18.45 -11.67 7.95
N GLY A 92 18.55 -12.80 7.23
CA GLY A 92 17.92 -13.00 5.91
C GLY A 92 18.97 -13.22 4.81
N GLY A 93 19.72 -14.32 4.90
CA GLY A 93 20.89 -14.60 4.07
C GLY A 93 20.58 -14.93 2.60
N SER A 94 20.57 -13.91 1.74
CA SER A 94 21.41 -13.86 0.54
C SER A 94 21.36 -12.46 -0.05
N ALA A 95 22.51 -11.79 -0.09
CA ALA A 95 22.66 -10.52 -0.78
C ALA A 95 22.18 -10.67 -2.22
N ILE A 96 21.09 -9.99 -2.54
CA ILE A 96 20.70 -9.72 -3.91
C ILE A 96 21.92 -9.08 -4.61
N PRO A 97 22.33 -9.55 -5.81
CA PRO A 97 23.33 -8.85 -6.61
C PRO A 97 22.99 -7.35 -6.68
N VAL A 98 23.97 -6.47 -6.38
CA VAL A 98 23.80 -5.02 -6.20
C VAL A 98 23.32 -4.27 -7.47
N ASP A 99 23.04 -5.00 -8.56
CA ASP A 99 22.64 -4.47 -9.87
C ASP A 99 21.41 -5.16 -10.49
N ILE A 100 20.49 -5.71 -9.68
CA ILE A 100 19.23 -6.22 -10.22
C ILE A 100 18.35 -5.11 -10.74
N LYS A 101 17.83 -5.31 -11.95
CA LYS A 101 16.73 -4.54 -12.53
C LYS A 101 15.42 -5.26 -12.31
N TYR A 102 14.42 -4.57 -11.77
CA TYR A 102 13.08 -5.13 -11.61
C TYR A 102 12.03 -4.26 -12.30
N TYR A 103 11.06 -4.92 -12.92
CA TYR A 103 9.82 -4.29 -13.38
C TYR A 103 8.73 -4.52 -12.34
N LEU A 104 7.92 -3.50 -12.05
CA LEU A 104 6.81 -3.60 -11.09
C LEU A 104 5.55 -2.99 -11.67
N GLU A 105 4.52 -3.82 -11.80
CA GLU A 105 3.19 -3.45 -12.29
C GLU A 105 2.15 -3.67 -11.19
N THR A 106 1.29 -2.68 -10.96
CA THR A 106 0.33 -2.68 -9.84
C THR A 106 -1.10 -2.64 -10.34
N TYR A 107 -1.92 -3.56 -9.81
CA TYR A 107 -3.36 -3.61 -10.04
C TYR A 107 -4.11 -3.58 -8.72
N GLY A 108 -5.20 -2.82 -8.67
CA GLY A 108 -6.19 -2.92 -7.60
C GLY A 108 -6.47 -1.62 -6.87
N CYS A 109 -6.50 -1.72 -5.54
CA CYS A 109 -6.93 -0.64 -4.65
C CYS A 109 -5.73 0.06 -3.97
N ALA A 110 -6.04 1.02 -3.09
CA ALA A 110 -5.04 1.74 -2.30
C ALA A 110 -4.09 0.81 -1.52
N LEU A 111 -4.59 -0.33 -1.02
CA LEU A 111 -3.74 -1.35 -0.38
C LEU A 111 -2.77 -2.02 -1.35
N ASN A 112 -3.16 -2.31 -2.59
CA ASN A 112 -2.22 -2.83 -3.60
C ASN A 112 -1.16 -1.77 -3.95
N THR A 113 -1.53 -0.49 -3.99
CA THR A 113 -0.55 0.60 -4.15
C THR A 113 0.43 0.63 -2.98
N ALA A 114 -0.06 0.60 -1.74
CA ALA A 114 0.78 0.56 -0.54
C ALA A 114 1.71 -0.67 -0.52
N ASP A 115 1.22 -1.86 -0.86
CA ASP A 115 2.05 -3.06 -0.99
C ASP A 115 3.13 -2.90 -2.06
N SER A 116 2.84 -2.19 -3.15
CA SER A 116 3.83 -1.93 -4.20
C SER A 116 4.91 -0.95 -3.73
N ASP A 117 4.55 0.05 -2.93
CA ASP A 117 5.50 0.97 -2.30
C ASP A 117 6.37 0.25 -1.26
N LEU A 118 5.81 -0.73 -0.54
CA LEU A 118 6.54 -1.60 0.39
C LEU A 118 7.51 -2.53 -0.36
N ILE A 119 7.07 -3.16 -1.46
CA ILE A 119 7.93 -3.98 -2.33
C ILE A 119 9.07 -3.13 -2.87
N ALA A 120 8.75 -1.97 -3.46
CA ALA A 120 9.76 -1.07 -4.02
C ALA A 120 10.76 -0.61 -2.96
N GLY A 121 10.28 -0.20 -1.79
CA GLY A 121 11.15 0.23 -0.69
C GLY A 121 12.05 -0.89 -0.17
N HIS A 122 11.54 -2.13 -0.06
CA HIS A 122 12.35 -3.27 0.30
C HIS A 122 13.47 -3.50 -0.74
N LEU A 123 13.13 -3.52 -2.02
CA LEU A 123 14.10 -3.74 -3.10
C LEU A 123 15.13 -2.61 -3.24
N ASN A 124 14.72 -1.35 -3.03
CA ASN A 124 15.62 -0.19 -3.06
C ASN A 124 16.70 -0.30 -1.98
N ARG A 125 16.35 -0.72 -0.75
CA ARG A 125 17.32 -0.92 0.35
C ARG A 125 18.37 -1.98 0.03
N LEU A 126 18.03 -2.91 -0.85
CA LEU A 126 18.92 -3.96 -1.33
C LEU A 126 19.73 -3.55 -2.57
N GLY A 127 19.54 -2.32 -3.07
CA GLY A 127 20.25 -1.77 -4.22
C GLY A 127 19.65 -2.14 -5.58
N ALA A 128 18.49 -2.82 -5.61
CA ALA A 128 17.82 -3.12 -6.87
C ALA A 128 17.24 -1.85 -7.50
N LYS A 129 17.22 -1.80 -8.84
CA LYS A 129 16.82 -0.65 -9.64
C LYS A 129 15.53 -0.95 -10.38
N ARG A 130 14.53 -0.08 -10.24
CA ARG A 130 13.29 -0.21 -11.00
C ARG A 130 13.52 0.20 -12.45
N VAL A 131 12.99 -0.58 -13.40
CA VAL A 131 12.91 -0.25 -14.82
C VAL A 131 11.45 -0.07 -15.24
N SER A 132 11.21 0.76 -16.26
CA SER A 132 9.88 1.02 -16.82
C SER A 132 9.47 0.03 -17.92
N ASP A 133 10.43 -0.65 -18.51
CA ASP A 133 10.23 -1.63 -19.58
C ASP A 133 10.44 -3.05 -19.02
N PRO A 134 9.45 -3.95 -19.12
CA PRO A 134 9.61 -5.34 -18.69
C PRO A 134 10.76 -6.08 -19.36
N GLU A 135 11.11 -5.75 -20.61
CA GLU A 135 12.21 -6.43 -21.33
C GLU A 135 13.60 -6.06 -20.79
N LEU A 136 13.71 -4.93 -20.09
CA LEU A 136 14.95 -4.48 -19.45
C LEU A 136 15.15 -5.03 -18.03
N ALA A 137 14.19 -5.82 -17.53
CA ALA A 137 14.20 -6.34 -16.17
C ALA A 137 14.88 -7.72 -16.09
N ASP A 138 15.54 -8.00 -14.97
CA ASP A 138 15.96 -9.35 -14.62
C ASP A 138 14.80 -10.14 -13.99
N ILE A 139 13.88 -9.44 -13.33
CA ILE A 139 12.68 -10.00 -12.70
C ILE A 139 11.49 -9.06 -12.90
N MET A 140 10.34 -9.63 -13.26
CA MET A 140 9.08 -8.90 -13.33
C MET A 140 8.22 -9.20 -12.12
N ILE A 141 7.65 -8.18 -11.48
CA ILE A 141 6.74 -8.31 -10.34
C ILE A 141 5.39 -7.72 -10.73
N VAL A 142 4.33 -8.51 -10.62
CA VAL A 142 2.96 -8.07 -10.86
C VAL A 142 2.18 -8.18 -9.56
N ASN A 143 1.89 -7.03 -8.93
CA ASN A 143 1.06 -6.97 -7.74
C ASN A 143 -0.42 -6.89 -8.13
N THR A 144 -1.17 -7.94 -7.81
CA THR A 144 -2.47 -8.23 -8.39
C THR A 144 -3.64 -8.06 -7.42
N CYS A 145 -4.81 -7.80 -8.00
CA CYS A 145 -6.07 -7.71 -7.28
C CYS A 145 -7.01 -8.84 -7.74
N GLY A 146 -7.71 -9.47 -6.79
CA GLY A 146 -8.72 -10.49 -7.06
C GLY A 146 -10.11 -10.13 -6.54
N VAL A 147 -10.42 -8.83 -6.43
CA VAL A 147 -11.72 -8.37 -5.88
C VAL A 147 -12.79 -8.28 -6.97
N LYS A 148 -12.42 -7.82 -8.17
CA LYS A 148 -13.35 -7.62 -9.29
C LYS A 148 -12.94 -8.49 -10.48
N GLU A 149 -13.87 -9.30 -10.96
CA GLU A 149 -13.67 -10.22 -12.08
C GLU A 149 -13.13 -9.53 -13.35
N PRO A 150 -13.67 -8.38 -13.83
CA PRO A 150 -13.08 -7.71 -15.00
C PRO A 150 -11.64 -7.24 -14.80
N THR A 151 -11.24 -6.94 -13.56
CA THR A 151 -9.84 -6.57 -13.27
C THR A 151 -8.96 -7.81 -13.31
N GLU A 152 -9.42 -8.91 -12.74
CA GLU A 152 -8.75 -10.21 -12.81
C GLU A 152 -8.56 -10.69 -14.25
N ASP A 153 -9.59 -10.61 -15.10
CA ASP A 153 -9.47 -11.07 -16.50
C ASP A 153 -8.37 -10.31 -17.26
N ARG A 154 -8.26 -8.99 -17.05
CA ARG A 154 -7.17 -8.18 -17.62
C ARG A 154 -5.81 -8.58 -17.07
N ILE A 155 -5.72 -8.88 -15.77
CA ILE A 155 -4.47 -9.33 -15.14
C ILE A 155 -4.06 -10.68 -15.73
N ILE A 156 -4.99 -11.62 -15.86
CA ILE A 156 -4.73 -12.94 -16.43
C ILE A 156 -4.20 -12.82 -17.87
N TYR A 157 -4.84 -11.99 -18.69
CA TYR A 157 -4.34 -11.70 -20.04
C TYR A 157 -2.93 -11.10 -20.01
N ARG A 158 -2.69 -10.09 -19.16
CA ARG A 158 -1.38 -9.46 -19.00
C ARG A 158 -0.30 -10.44 -18.56
N LEU A 159 -0.61 -11.36 -17.64
CA LEU A 159 0.32 -12.38 -17.19
C LEU A 159 0.71 -13.33 -18.33
N SER A 160 -0.23 -13.68 -19.22
CA SER A 160 0.07 -14.49 -20.40
C SER A 160 0.97 -13.76 -21.40
N GLU A 161 0.77 -12.45 -21.62
CA GLU A 161 1.70 -11.64 -22.44
C GLU A 161 3.12 -11.63 -21.83
N LEU A 162 3.23 -11.38 -20.52
CA LEU A 162 4.53 -11.35 -19.84
C LEU A 162 5.23 -12.71 -19.82
N ALA A 163 4.48 -13.81 -19.87
CA ALA A 163 5.04 -15.16 -19.94
C ALA A 163 5.80 -15.43 -21.26
N GLU A 164 5.50 -14.69 -22.33
CA GLU A 164 6.18 -14.83 -23.63
C GLU A 164 7.61 -14.26 -23.62
N LEU A 165 7.92 -13.34 -22.70
CA LEU A 165 9.24 -12.69 -22.59
C LEU A 165 10.34 -13.59 -22.02
N SER A 166 10.05 -14.84 -21.65
CA SER A 166 11.00 -15.82 -21.09
C SER A 166 11.76 -15.36 -19.82
N LEU A 167 11.33 -14.27 -19.19
CA LEU A 167 11.85 -13.75 -17.94
C LEU A 167 11.00 -14.23 -16.75
N PRO A 168 11.60 -14.42 -15.55
CA PRO A 168 10.83 -14.85 -14.39
C PRO A 168 9.83 -13.78 -13.93
N VAL A 169 8.58 -14.20 -13.77
CA VAL A 169 7.50 -13.36 -13.24
C VAL A 169 7.15 -13.77 -11.81
N VAL A 170 7.09 -12.80 -10.92
CA VAL A 170 6.56 -12.90 -9.57
C VAL A 170 5.15 -12.34 -9.54
N VAL A 171 4.16 -13.18 -9.26
CA VAL A 171 2.77 -12.76 -9.09
C VAL A 171 2.49 -12.57 -7.59
N ALA A 172 2.32 -11.32 -7.18
CA ALA A 172 2.08 -10.92 -5.79
C ALA A 172 0.64 -10.44 -5.59
N GLY A 173 0.24 -10.22 -4.33
CA GLY A 173 -1.02 -9.54 -3.99
C GLY A 173 -2.18 -10.50 -3.70
N CYS A 174 -3.42 -10.02 -3.84
CA CYS A 174 -4.60 -10.77 -3.38
C CYS A 174 -5.03 -11.89 -4.34
N LEU A 175 -4.78 -11.75 -5.66
CA LEU A 175 -5.27 -12.71 -6.65
C LEU A 175 -4.70 -14.13 -6.45
N PRO A 176 -3.41 -14.33 -6.12
CA PRO A 176 -2.85 -15.63 -5.77
C PRO A 176 -3.69 -16.45 -4.78
N LYS A 177 -4.18 -15.83 -3.70
CA LYS A 177 -4.98 -16.51 -2.68
C LYS A 177 -6.45 -16.72 -3.08
N ILE A 178 -6.94 -15.96 -4.07
CA ILE A 178 -8.35 -16.03 -4.50
C ILE A 178 -8.55 -16.95 -5.70
N SER A 179 -7.62 -16.97 -6.65
CA SER A 179 -7.77 -17.68 -7.92
C SER A 179 -6.45 -18.26 -8.43
N LEU A 180 -5.74 -18.96 -7.54
CA LEU A 180 -4.44 -19.60 -7.81
C LEU A 180 -4.40 -20.39 -9.11
N ASN A 181 -5.41 -21.21 -9.37
CA ASN A 181 -5.46 -22.05 -10.58
C ASN A 181 -5.57 -21.24 -11.88
N ARG A 182 -6.19 -20.05 -11.85
CA ARG A 182 -6.19 -19.17 -13.03
C ARG A 182 -4.81 -18.56 -13.25
N VAL A 183 -4.13 -18.14 -12.18
CA VAL A 183 -2.76 -17.61 -12.23
C VAL A 183 -1.80 -18.67 -12.78
N ARG A 184 -1.78 -19.89 -12.21
CA ARG A 184 -0.93 -21.00 -12.67
C ARG A 184 -1.11 -21.33 -14.16
N ARG A 185 -2.36 -21.31 -14.65
CA ARG A 185 -2.66 -21.54 -16.07
C ARG A 185 -2.20 -20.39 -16.97
N ALA A 186 -2.31 -19.16 -16.49
CA ALA A 186 -1.92 -17.98 -17.26
C ALA A 186 -0.40 -17.90 -17.46
N ILE A 187 0.36 -18.38 -16.47
CA ILE A 187 1.83 -18.35 -16.49
C ILE A 187 2.43 -19.64 -15.90
N PRO A 188 2.51 -20.74 -16.67
CA PRO A 188 2.98 -22.03 -16.15
C PRO A 188 4.44 -22.02 -15.63
N ASN A 189 5.31 -21.24 -16.26
CA ASN A 189 6.74 -21.13 -15.93
C ASN A 189 7.05 -19.90 -15.05
N PHE A 190 6.18 -19.61 -14.07
CA PHE A 190 6.36 -18.48 -13.17
C PHE A 190 7.63 -18.59 -12.31
N GLY A 191 8.18 -17.45 -11.91
CA GLY A 191 9.27 -17.39 -10.93
C GLY A 191 8.75 -17.69 -9.53
N ALA A 192 7.81 -16.88 -9.06
CA ALA A 192 7.12 -17.12 -7.79
C ALA A 192 5.65 -16.63 -7.78
N ILE A 193 4.85 -17.21 -6.91
CA ILE A 193 3.52 -16.74 -6.53
C ILE A 193 3.55 -16.43 -5.03
N VAL A 194 3.23 -15.19 -4.68
CA VAL A 194 3.46 -14.63 -3.34
C VAL A 194 2.17 -14.03 -2.78
N GLY A 195 1.84 -14.37 -1.53
CA GLY A 195 0.68 -13.80 -0.82
C GLY A 195 0.86 -12.31 -0.49
N PRO A 196 -0.23 -11.58 -0.18
CA PRO A 196 -0.15 -10.14 0.11
C PRO A 196 0.55 -9.80 1.44
N GLN A 197 0.64 -10.75 2.37
CA GLN A 197 1.34 -10.61 3.65
C GLN A 197 2.82 -11.02 3.56
N CYS A 198 3.28 -11.47 2.40
CA CYS A 198 4.56 -12.16 2.25
C CYS A 198 5.68 -11.27 1.66
N ILE A 199 5.66 -9.99 1.99
CA ILE A 199 6.57 -8.99 1.39
C ILE A 199 7.95 -9.03 2.05
N THR A 200 8.05 -9.54 3.28
CA THR A 200 9.33 -9.55 4.03
C THR A 200 10.26 -10.65 3.53
N THR A 201 9.71 -11.79 3.08
CA THR A 201 10.46 -12.91 2.50
C THR A 201 10.78 -12.75 1.00
N LEU A 202 10.25 -11.71 0.36
CA LEU A 202 10.44 -11.46 -1.07
C LEU A 202 11.91 -11.47 -1.52
N PRO A 203 12.88 -10.85 -0.81
CA PRO A 203 14.29 -10.89 -1.22
C PRO A 203 14.89 -12.29 -1.34
N GLU A 204 14.53 -13.19 -0.43
CA GLU A 204 15.00 -14.57 -0.44
C GLU A 204 14.44 -15.31 -1.66
N ILE A 205 13.14 -15.11 -1.93
CA ILE A 205 12.44 -15.65 -3.10
C ILE A 205 13.08 -15.13 -4.39
N LEU A 206 13.39 -13.83 -4.48
CA LEU A 206 14.04 -13.26 -5.66
C LEU A 206 15.42 -13.86 -5.88
N ASN A 207 16.23 -14.02 -4.83
CA ASN A 207 17.54 -14.64 -4.95
C ASN A 207 17.47 -16.11 -5.41
N ARG A 208 16.49 -16.88 -4.95
CA ARG A 208 16.22 -18.24 -5.46
C ARG A 208 15.88 -18.24 -6.95
N ILE A 209 15.02 -17.32 -7.38
CA ILE A 209 14.66 -17.14 -8.79
C ILE A 209 15.90 -16.86 -9.67
N LEU A 210 16.80 -15.99 -9.21
CA LEU A 210 18.01 -15.64 -9.96
C LEU A 210 19.00 -16.81 -10.07
N ARG A 211 18.98 -17.74 -9.11
CA ARG A 211 19.75 -18.99 -9.16
C ARG A 211 19.13 -20.04 -10.10
N GLY A 212 18.02 -19.70 -10.77
CA GLY A 212 17.36 -20.55 -11.75
C GLY A 212 16.13 -21.28 -11.19
N GLU A 213 15.78 -21.10 -9.92
CA GLU A 213 14.58 -21.74 -9.37
C GLU A 213 13.30 -21.13 -9.97
N ARG A 214 12.29 -21.97 -10.21
CA ARG A 214 11.00 -21.58 -10.78
C ARG A 214 9.89 -22.31 -10.03
N GLY A 215 8.65 -21.82 -10.14
CA GLY A 215 7.49 -22.47 -9.53
C GLY A 215 7.39 -22.29 -8.01
N ILE A 216 8.03 -21.26 -7.44
CA ILE A 216 8.04 -21.04 -5.98
C ILE A 216 6.66 -20.53 -5.54
N GLU A 217 6.03 -21.19 -4.58
CA GLU A 217 4.76 -20.73 -4.00
C GLU A 217 4.93 -20.42 -2.52
N HIS A 218 4.68 -19.16 -2.15
CA HIS A 218 4.79 -18.68 -0.78
C HIS A 218 3.56 -17.85 -0.42
N LEU A 219 2.55 -18.54 0.12
CA LEU A 219 1.24 -17.97 0.43
C LEU A 219 1.00 -17.81 1.94
N SER A 220 1.83 -18.39 2.79
CA SER A 220 1.74 -18.24 4.25
C SER A 220 2.26 -16.88 4.69
N SER A 221 1.49 -16.20 5.55
CA SER A 221 1.86 -14.88 6.07
C SER A 221 3.21 -14.89 6.79
N ASP A 222 3.99 -13.84 6.57
CA ASP A 222 5.25 -13.64 7.27
C ASP A 222 4.97 -13.19 8.72
N SER A 223 5.90 -13.47 9.65
CA SER A 223 5.75 -13.10 11.07
C SER A 223 6.09 -11.64 11.36
N GLU A 224 6.84 -10.98 10.49
CA GLU A 224 7.35 -9.63 10.71
C GLU A 224 6.47 -8.55 10.07
N SER A 225 6.43 -7.38 10.71
CA SER A 225 5.79 -6.21 10.13
C SER A 225 6.51 -5.80 8.84
N LYS A 226 5.77 -5.75 7.73
CA LYS A 226 6.27 -5.24 6.46
C LYS A 226 6.37 -3.72 6.43
N LEU A 227 5.70 -3.00 7.35
CA LEU A 227 5.68 -1.53 7.38
C LEU A 227 7.08 -0.91 7.48
N GLN A 228 8.03 -1.62 8.09
CA GLN A 228 9.42 -1.18 8.17
C GLN A 228 10.05 -0.86 6.81
N TYR A 229 9.56 -1.46 5.71
CA TYR A 229 10.06 -1.28 4.34
C TYR A 229 9.42 -0.12 3.57
N PHE A 230 8.52 0.64 4.19
CA PHE A 230 7.82 1.73 3.51
C PHE A 230 8.73 2.91 3.16
N GLU A 231 8.79 3.26 1.87
CA GLU A 231 9.49 4.45 1.35
C GLU A 231 8.53 5.45 0.67
N GLY A 232 7.30 5.03 0.37
CA GLY A 232 6.33 5.81 -0.39
C GLY A 232 6.69 5.99 -1.87
N PRO A 233 5.74 6.44 -2.70
CA PRO A 233 5.95 6.56 -4.14
C PRO A 233 6.81 7.78 -4.50
N PRO A 234 7.91 7.61 -5.23
CA PRO A 234 8.75 8.73 -5.63
C PRO A 234 7.99 9.71 -6.54
N GLN A 235 8.33 10.99 -6.47
CA GLN A 235 7.75 12.06 -7.30
C GLN A 235 6.23 12.26 -7.14
N SER A 236 5.64 11.73 -6.07
CA SER A 236 4.26 11.94 -5.68
C SER A 236 4.18 12.84 -4.46
N VAL A 237 3.06 13.55 -4.29
CA VAL A 237 2.71 14.22 -3.03
C VAL A 237 1.63 13.47 -2.26
N ILE A 238 1.21 12.33 -2.79
CA ILE A 238 0.29 11.39 -2.16
C ILE A 238 1.08 10.16 -1.73
N CYS A 239 0.97 9.77 -0.47
CA CYS A 239 1.40 8.45 0.00
C CYS A 239 0.22 7.69 0.62
N THR A 240 0.31 6.36 0.66
CA THR A 240 -0.72 5.51 1.24
C THR A 240 -0.11 4.61 2.31
N ILE A 241 -0.56 4.75 3.55
CA ILE A 241 -0.09 3.97 4.69
C ILE A 241 -1.18 2.96 5.07
N PRO A 242 -0.90 1.65 5.02
CA PRO A 242 -1.82 0.67 5.57
C PRO A 242 -1.75 0.73 7.10
N ILE A 243 -2.89 0.94 7.74
CA ILE A 243 -2.99 0.98 9.22
C ILE A 243 -3.40 -0.38 9.79
N ALA A 244 -4.04 -1.21 8.99
CA ALA A 244 -4.38 -2.58 9.33
C ALA A 244 -4.48 -3.43 8.06
N GLU A 245 -4.33 -4.74 8.23
CA GLU A 245 -4.68 -5.75 7.24
C GLU A 245 -5.77 -6.67 7.76
N GLY A 246 -6.47 -7.34 6.85
CA GLY A 246 -7.57 -8.24 7.21
C GLY A 246 -8.84 -7.51 7.67
N CYS A 247 -9.85 -8.29 8.04
CA CYS A 247 -11.14 -7.75 8.49
C CYS A 247 -11.88 -8.75 9.37
N ILE A 248 -12.65 -8.24 10.34
CA ILE A 248 -13.56 -9.02 11.20
C ILE A 248 -14.92 -9.33 10.52
N GLY A 249 -15.14 -8.80 9.31
CA GLY A 249 -16.40 -8.91 8.59
C GLY A 249 -16.52 -10.24 7.83
N GLU A 250 -17.70 -10.86 7.93
CA GLU A 250 -18.04 -12.15 7.29
C GLU A 250 -19.00 -11.95 6.09
N CYS A 251 -18.73 -10.93 5.27
CA CYS A 251 -19.59 -10.55 4.16
C CYS A 251 -19.74 -11.70 3.15
N ALA A 252 -20.97 -12.04 2.77
CA ALA A 252 -21.28 -13.23 1.97
C ALA A 252 -20.60 -13.26 0.58
N TYR A 253 -20.17 -12.12 0.05
CA TYR A 253 -19.56 -11.97 -1.28
C TYR A 253 -18.06 -11.62 -1.26
N CYS A 254 -17.47 -11.40 -0.08
CA CYS A 254 -16.15 -10.78 0.02
C CYS A 254 -15.04 -11.83 -0.07
N ALA A 255 -14.40 -11.97 -1.24
CA ALA A 255 -13.24 -12.85 -1.40
C ALA A 255 -11.96 -12.32 -0.74
N VAL A 256 -11.96 -11.04 -0.29
CA VAL A 256 -10.79 -10.46 0.39
C VAL A 256 -10.47 -11.21 1.68
N LYS A 257 -11.45 -11.80 2.36
CA LYS A 257 -11.22 -12.62 3.56
C LYS A 257 -10.25 -13.77 3.29
N PHE A 258 -10.36 -14.41 2.13
CA PHE A 258 -9.46 -15.50 1.73
C PHE A 258 -8.04 -15.02 1.43
N ALA A 259 -7.87 -13.75 1.06
CA ALA A 259 -6.58 -13.18 0.70
C ALA A 259 -5.88 -12.49 1.87
N ARG A 260 -6.63 -11.74 2.68
CA ARG A 260 -6.08 -10.81 3.67
C ARG A 260 -6.17 -11.32 5.11
N GLU A 261 -6.76 -12.50 5.31
CA GLU A 261 -6.84 -13.20 6.59
C GLU A 261 -7.60 -12.39 7.66
N GLU A 262 -7.39 -12.71 8.93
CA GLU A 262 -7.98 -12.03 10.08
C GLU A 262 -7.39 -10.63 10.27
N LEU A 263 -8.11 -9.81 11.04
CA LEU A 263 -7.66 -8.45 11.38
C LEU A 263 -6.28 -8.50 12.07
N ASN A 264 -5.36 -7.69 11.55
CA ASN A 264 -4.06 -7.42 12.15
C ASN A 264 -3.80 -5.90 12.03
N SER A 265 -3.92 -5.19 13.14
CA SER A 265 -3.67 -3.76 13.25
C SER A 265 -2.18 -3.48 13.46
N TYR A 266 -1.62 -2.54 12.71
CA TYR A 266 -0.24 -2.11 12.95
C TYR A 266 -0.18 -1.20 14.19
N PRO A 267 0.88 -1.30 15.03
CA PRO A 267 1.04 -0.44 16.20
C PRO A 267 1.04 1.04 15.82
N ILE A 268 0.43 1.90 16.66
CA ILE A 268 0.44 3.36 16.44
C ILE A 268 1.87 3.88 16.25
N SER A 269 2.85 3.37 17.01
CA SER A 269 4.25 3.78 16.92
C SER A 269 4.84 3.59 15.51
N GLU A 270 4.62 2.43 14.88
CA GLU A 270 5.09 2.15 13.52
C GLU A 270 4.42 3.06 12.48
N ILE A 271 3.10 3.25 12.61
CA ILE A 271 2.34 4.12 11.71
C ILE A 271 2.83 5.57 11.85
N MET A 272 3.06 6.03 13.08
CA MET A 272 3.58 7.36 13.40
C MET A 272 4.97 7.61 12.82
N ASP A 273 5.87 6.64 12.92
CA ASP A 273 7.22 6.75 12.35
C ASP A 273 7.17 6.92 10.83
N ILE A 274 6.32 6.15 10.15
CA ILE A 274 6.14 6.27 8.71
C ILE A 274 5.50 7.61 8.35
N ALA A 275 4.43 8.01 9.05
CA ALA A 275 3.76 9.28 8.80
C ALA A 275 4.71 10.47 8.95
N LYS A 276 5.53 10.50 10.01
CA LYS A 276 6.57 11.53 10.22
C LYS A 276 7.57 11.57 9.06
N ARG A 277 8.05 10.41 8.61
CA ARG A 277 8.94 10.33 7.43
C ARG A 277 8.26 10.85 6.18
N CYS A 278 7.00 10.51 5.94
CA CYS A 278 6.24 10.99 4.79
C CYS A 278 6.12 12.53 4.81
N VAL A 279 5.75 13.10 5.95
CA VAL A 279 5.64 14.56 6.08
C VAL A 279 6.99 15.23 5.84
N HIS A 280 8.07 14.66 6.39
CA HIS A 280 9.44 15.15 6.18
C HIS A 280 9.86 15.12 4.70
N LEU A 281 9.48 14.07 3.96
CA LEU A 281 9.73 13.93 2.53
C LEU A 281 8.83 14.83 1.65
N GLY A 282 7.93 15.60 2.27
CA GLY A 282 7.10 16.59 1.58
C GLY A 282 5.78 16.05 1.04
N TYR A 283 5.37 14.83 1.39
CA TYR A 283 4.03 14.34 1.05
C TYR A 283 2.98 15.25 1.70
N LYS A 284 1.93 15.52 0.93
CA LYS A 284 0.88 16.46 1.28
C LYS A 284 -0.47 15.80 1.54
N GLU A 285 -0.71 14.65 0.95
CA GLU A 285 -1.86 13.80 1.21
C GLU A 285 -1.36 12.44 1.70
N ILE A 286 -1.79 12.05 2.90
CA ILE A 286 -1.46 10.76 3.50
C ILE A 286 -2.75 9.95 3.62
N ARG A 287 -2.90 8.91 2.78
CA ARG A 287 -4.07 8.04 2.81
C ARG A 287 -3.87 6.95 3.85
N LEU A 288 -4.73 6.91 4.85
CA LEU A 288 -4.78 5.82 5.82
C LEU A 288 -5.70 4.74 5.26
N THR A 289 -5.20 3.53 5.06
CA THR A 289 -5.97 2.47 4.38
C THR A 289 -6.01 1.17 5.16
N GLY A 290 -7.08 0.42 4.94
CA GLY A 290 -7.31 -0.93 5.44
C GLY A 290 -8.52 -1.51 4.70
N GLN A 291 -8.88 -2.77 4.97
CA GLN A 291 -10.11 -3.36 4.45
C GLN A 291 -11.34 -2.76 5.13
N ASP A 292 -11.22 -2.40 6.40
CA ASP A 292 -12.18 -1.60 7.16
C ASP A 292 -11.37 -0.82 8.21
N THR A 293 -11.21 0.49 8.04
CA THR A 293 -10.42 1.27 9.00
C THR A 293 -11.14 1.44 10.34
N GLY A 294 -12.47 1.26 10.37
CA GLY A 294 -13.27 1.37 11.59
C GLY A 294 -13.12 0.21 12.56
N VAL A 295 -12.36 -0.81 12.22
CA VAL A 295 -12.04 -1.90 13.16
C VAL A 295 -10.60 -1.85 13.63
N TYR A 296 -9.85 -0.81 13.26
CA TYR A 296 -8.48 -0.64 13.74
C TYR A 296 -8.42 -0.69 15.27
N GLY A 297 -7.55 -1.56 15.78
CA GLY A 297 -7.34 -1.78 17.20
C GLY A 297 -8.33 -2.74 17.87
N PHE A 298 -9.27 -3.35 17.16
CA PHE A 298 -10.19 -4.34 17.75
C PHE A 298 -9.49 -5.64 18.15
N ASP A 299 -8.30 -5.88 17.59
CA ASP A 299 -7.37 -6.96 17.89
C ASP A 299 -6.26 -6.54 18.88
N THR A 300 -6.24 -5.27 19.31
CA THR A 300 -5.24 -4.72 20.23
C THR A 300 -5.93 -3.90 21.35
N SER A 301 -5.16 -3.14 22.13
CA SER A 301 -5.68 -2.17 23.11
C SER A 301 -5.76 -0.74 22.57
N GLU A 302 -5.31 -0.52 21.34
CA GLU A 302 -5.34 0.79 20.67
C GLU A 302 -6.70 1.00 20.00
N THR A 303 -6.99 2.23 19.57
CA THR A 303 -8.25 2.55 18.89
C THR A 303 -8.02 3.52 17.74
N LEU A 304 -8.96 3.57 16.78
CA LEU A 304 -8.87 4.50 15.66
C LEU A 304 -8.79 5.97 16.13
N PRO A 305 -9.61 6.47 17.09
CA PRO A 305 -9.46 7.85 17.58
C PRO A 305 -8.11 8.13 18.23
N GLN A 306 -7.51 7.16 18.95
CA GLN A 306 -6.16 7.31 19.52
C GLN A 306 -5.09 7.43 18.42
N LEU A 307 -5.17 6.60 17.38
CA LEU A 307 -4.27 6.70 16.23
C LEU A 307 -4.38 8.06 15.54
N LEU A 308 -5.62 8.52 15.26
CA LEU A 308 -5.82 9.79 14.59
C LEU A 308 -5.36 10.96 15.46
N SER A 309 -5.59 10.92 16.78
CA SER A 309 -5.08 11.92 17.72
C SER A 309 -3.55 11.99 17.70
N ALA A 310 -2.87 10.84 17.72
CA ALA A 310 -1.41 10.80 17.63
C ALA A 310 -0.91 11.37 16.29
N LEU A 311 -1.55 11.02 15.17
CA LEU A 311 -1.21 11.54 13.85
C LEU A 311 -1.41 13.06 13.74
N ASP A 312 -2.38 13.61 14.45
CA ASP A 312 -2.66 15.05 14.48
C ASP A 312 -1.53 15.88 15.11
N GLU A 313 -0.72 15.28 15.98
CA GLU A 313 0.43 15.94 16.60
C GLU A 313 1.56 16.23 15.59
N ILE A 314 1.57 15.55 14.44
CA ILE A 314 2.60 15.73 13.42
C ILE A 314 2.48 17.12 12.81
N GLN A 315 3.51 17.94 12.99
CA GLN A 315 3.53 19.29 12.45
C GLN A 315 3.75 19.28 10.93
N GLY A 316 2.97 20.08 10.20
CA GLY A 316 3.21 20.33 8.79
C GLY A 316 1.96 20.77 8.04
N THR A 317 2.07 20.81 6.70
CA THR A 317 0.97 21.26 5.84
C THR A 317 0.15 20.10 5.25
N HIS A 318 0.41 18.88 5.67
CA HIS A 318 -0.19 17.68 5.11
C HIS A 318 -1.64 17.50 5.56
N ARG A 319 -2.36 16.60 4.90
CA ARG A 319 -3.67 16.13 5.34
C ARG A 319 -3.79 14.62 5.23
N PHE A 320 -4.36 14.01 6.25
CA PHE A 320 -4.75 12.61 6.28
C PHE A 320 -6.12 12.41 5.64
N ARG A 321 -6.22 11.39 4.79
CA ARG A 321 -7.49 10.90 4.25
C ARG A 321 -7.76 9.53 4.85
N LEU A 322 -8.77 9.46 5.71
CA LEU A 322 -9.22 8.19 6.27
C LEU A 322 -9.83 7.30 5.19
N GLY A 323 -9.52 6.01 5.26
CA GLY A 323 -10.07 4.96 4.42
C GLY A 323 -11.55 4.72 4.71
N MET A 324 -12.09 3.69 4.06
CA MET A 324 -13.48 3.32 4.27
C MET A 324 -13.66 2.62 5.61
N PHE A 325 -14.82 2.84 6.25
CA PHE A 325 -15.23 2.12 7.44
C PHE A 325 -16.69 1.70 7.38
N ASN A 326 -17.03 0.58 8.04
CA ASN A 326 -18.41 0.13 8.13
C ASN A 326 -19.18 0.84 9.28
N PRO A 327 -20.49 1.12 9.13
CA PRO A 327 -21.27 1.83 10.14
C PRO A 327 -21.25 1.19 11.53
N ASN A 328 -21.35 -0.13 11.60
CA ASN A 328 -21.35 -0.87 12.86
C ASN A 328 -20.01 -0.79 13.60
N ALA A 329 -18.91 -0.59 12.86
CA ALA A 329 -17.57 -0.61 13.42
C ALA A 329 -17.29 0.65 14.25
N VAL A 330 -17.83 1.79 13.82
CA VAL A 330 -17.59 3.09 14.49
C VAL A 330 -18.66 3.48 15.50
N LYS A 331 -19.77 2.73 15.59
CA LYS A 331 -20.96 3.11 16.39
C LYS A 331 -20.64 3.47 17.84
N GLY A 332 -19.70 2.75 18.47
CA GLY A 332 -19.34 2.94 19.88
C GLY A 332 -18.47 4.17 20.16
N TYR A 333 -17.78 4.72 19.16
CA TYR A 333 -16.80 5.80 19.33
C TYR A 333 -16.93 6.88 18.24
N LEU A 334 -18.04 6.92 17.51
CA LEU A 334 -18.27 7.87 16.41
C LEU A 334 -18.08 9.33 16.85
N PRO A 335 -18.59 9.80 18.01
CA PRO A 335 -18.33 11.17 18.45
C PRO A 335 -16.84 11.50 18.55
N ASP A 336 -16.06 10.64 19.22
CA ASP A 336 -14.61 10.82 19.40
C ASP A 336 -13.86 10.81 18.07
N LEU A 337 -14.27 9.94 17.14
CA LEU A 337 -13.75 9.90 15.77
C LEU A 337 -14.01 11.23 15.05
N LEU A 338 -15.25 11.74 15.11
CA LEU A 338 -15.61 13.00 14.46
C LEU A 338 -14.91 14.21 15.09
N ASP A 339 -14.74 14.21 16.41
CA ASP A 339 -14.04 15.28 17.11
C ASP A 339 -12.56 15.34 16.72
N THR A 340 -11.90 14.18 16.63
CA THR A 340 -10.50 14.12 16.15
C THR A 340 -10.38 14.64 14.71
N MET A 341 -11.37 14.34 13.86
CA MET A 341 -11.39 14.78 12.47
C MET A 341 -11.74 16.27 12.27
N THR A 342 -11.97 17.04 13.33
CA THR A 342 -12.16 18.50 13.23
C THR A 342 -10.88 19.25 12.90
N SER A 343 -9.72 18.65 13.22
CA SER A 343 -8.43 19.25 12.90
C SER A 343 -8.25 19.47 11.39
N SER A 344 -7.52 20.54 11.06
CA SER A 344 -7.16 20.86 9.68
C SER A 344 -6.23 19.82 9.02
N HIS A 345 -5.63 18.92 9.82
CA HIS A 345 -4.86 17.80 9.31
C HIS A 345 -5.72 16.69 8.72
N PHE A 346 -7.05 16.69 8.84
CA PHE A 346 -7.89 15.66 8.22
C PHE A 346 -8.70 16.23 7.05
N PHE A 347 -8.89 15.41 6.02
CA PHE A 347 -9.93 15.68 5.03
C PHE A 347 -11.30 15.34 5.62
N GLN A 348 -12.29 16.20 5.36
CA GLN A 348 -13.70 15.95 5.67
C GLN A 348 -14.31 15.05 4.58
N PHE A 349 -13.73 13.87 4.44
CA PHE A 349 -14.10 12.85 3.47
C PHE A 349 -14.38 11.56 4.24
N PHE A 350 -15.59 11.03 4.09
CA PHE A 350 -16.06 9.85 4.79
C PHE A 350 -16.55 8.82 3.77
N HIS A 351 -15.87 7.67 3.70
CA HIS A 351 -16.27 6.58 2.82
C HIS A 351 -16.93 5.48 3.65
N ILE A 352 -18.25 5.37 3.52
CA ILE A 352 -19.10 4.53 4.37
C ILE A 352 -19.96 3.66 3.45
N PRO A 353 -19.52 2.43 3.12
CA PRO A 353 -20.21 1.58 2.15
C PRO A 353 -21.56 1.08 2.69
N ILE A 354 -22.68 1.44 2.05
CA ILE A 354 -24.01 0.91 2.42
C ILE A 354 -24.26 -0.45 1.76
N GLN A 355 -23.78 -0.66 0.54
CA GLN A 355 -23.97 -1.82 -0.33
C GLN A 355 -25.39 -2.01 -0.89
N SER A 356 -26.43 -1.85 -0.08
CA SER A 356 -27.83 -1.93 -0.52
C SER A 356 -28.74 -1.10 0.40
N GLY A 357 -29.78 -0.48 -0.16
CA GLY A 357 -30.80 0.20 0.63
C GLY A 357 -31.92 -0.71 1.15
N SER A 358 -31.79 -2.04 1.02
CA SER A 358 -32.75 -2.98 1.59
C SER A 358 -32.13 -3.77 2.75
N ASN A 359 -32.76 -3.68 3.92
CA ASN A 359 -32.38 -4.48 5.10
C ASN A 359 -32.46 -6.00 4.83
N ASP A 360 -33.30 -6.44 3.91
CA ASP A 360 -33.40 -7.85 3.52
C ASP A 360 -32.13 -8.30 2.78
N ILE A 361 -31.67 -7.48 1.84
CA ILE A 361 -30.44 -7.72 1.07
C ILE A 361 -29.20 -7.54 1.93
N LEU A 362 -29.16 -6.55 2.84
CA LEU A 362 -28.07 -6.39 3.80
C LEU A 362 -27.90 -7.64 4.68
N ARG A 363 -29.01 -8.25 5.12
CA ARG A 363 -28.98 -9.53 5.86
C ARG A 363 -28.45 -10.68 5.00
N LEU A 364 -28.89 -10.81 3.75
CA LEU A 364 -28.35 -11.82 2.82
C LEU A 364 -26.86 -11.61 2.52
N MET A 365 -26.42 -10.34 2.46
CA MET A 365 -25.01 -9.95 2.37
C MET A 365 -24.21 -10.22 3.65
N ARG A 366 -24.86 -10.61 4.76
CA ARG A 366 -24.30 -10.75 6.11
C ARG A 366 -23.70 -9.46 6.67
N ARG A 367 -24.30 -8.32 6.35
CA ARG A 367 -23.96 -7.05 7.02
C ARG A 367 -24.50 -7.06 8.45
N ARG A 368 -23.70 -6.56 9.39
CA ARG A 368 -24.04 -6.45 10.83
C ARG A 368 -24.61 -5.06 11.18
N TYR A 369 -25.25 -4.41 10.21
CA TYR A 369 -25.91 -3.13 10.34
C TYR A 369 -27.15 -3.11 9.44
N VAL A 370 -28.08 -2.23 9.76
CA VAL A 370 -29.24 -1.91 8.94
C VAL A 370 -29.09 -0.52 8.30
N VAL A 371 -29.98 -0.18 7.36
CA VAL A 371 -30.02 1.12 6.67
C VAL A 371 -30.08 2.26 7.70
N GLU A 372 -30.87 2.10 8.75
CA GLU A 372 -31.08 3.10 9.79
C GLU A 372 -29.79 3.38 10.58
N ASP A 373 -28.94 2.39 10.82
CA ASP A 373 -27.61 2.62 11.43
C ASP A 373 -26.73 3.46 10.52
N TRP A 374 -26.73 3.17 9.21
CA TRP A 374 -25.97 3.95 8.23
C TRP A 374 -26.45 5.39 8.15
N VAL A 375 -27.78 5.60 8.08
CA VAL A 375 -28.39 6.95 8.04
C VAL A 375 -27.97 7.76 9.26
N LYS A 376 -28.04 7.18 10.47
CA LYS A 376 -27.58 7.86 11.70
C LYS A 376 -26.13 8.31 11.63
N VAL A 377 -25.23 7.46 11.12
CA VAL A 377 -23.81 7.83 10.95
C VAL A 377 -23.67 9.02 10.00
N ILE A 378 -24.40 9.01 8.87
CA ILE A 378 -24.36 10.13 7.90
C ILE A 378 -24.91 11.43 8.51
N GLU A 379 -26.00 11.36 9.27
CA GLU A 379 -26.58 12.51 9.96
C GLU A 379 -25.60 13.09 10.98
N SER A 380 -24.96 12.26 11.81
CA SER A 380 -23.93 12.71 12.75
C SER A 380 -22.77 13.42 12.04
N ILE A 381 -22.30 12.85 10.92
CA ILE A 381 -21.24 13.47 10.12
C ILE A 381 -21.68 14.81 9.55
N ARG A 382 -22.88 14.92 8.98
CA ARG A 382 -23.37 16.17 8.39
C ARG A 382 -23.61 17.27 9.41
N ASN A 383 -24.08 16.89 10.60
CA ASN A 383 -24.26 17.83 11.69
C ASN A 383 -22.93 18.44 12.13
N ARG A 384 -21.85 17.63 12.14
CA ARG A 384 -20.50 18.11 12.48
C ARG A 384 -19.79 18.80 11.32
N PHE A 385 -19.99 18.29 10.11
CA PHE A 385 -19.31 18.69 8.88
C PHE A 385 -20.31 18.88 7.73
N PRO A 386 -20.98 20.05 7.66
CA PRO A 386 -22.03 20.29 6.66
C PRO A 386 -21.57 20.17 5.20
N MET A 387 -20.28 20.43 4.94
CA MET A 387 -19.67 20.33 3.61
C MET A 387 -18.88 19.03 3.39
N ALA A 388 -18.99 18.04 4.27
CA ALA A 388 -18.28 16.78 4.13
C ALA A 388 -18.66 16.03 2.84
N THR A 389 -17.67 15.39 2.22
CA THR A 389 -17.92 14.44 1.14
C THR A 389 -18.28 13.09 1.74
N ILE A 390 -19.50 12.64 1.46
CA ILE A 390 -19.95 11.28 1.78
C ILE A 390 -19.80 10.41 0.54
N ALA A 391 -18.92 9.42 0.62
CA ALA A 391 -18.74 8.39 -0.39
C ALA A 391 -19.37 7.08 0.08
N THR A 392 -20.04 6.36 -0.82
CA THR A 392 -20.60 5.05 -0.51
C THR A 392 -20.48 4.09 -1.70
N ASP A 393 -20.55 2.80 -1.43
CA ASP A 393 -20.55 1.75 -2.46
C ASP A 393 -21.90 1.04 -2.47
N ILE A 394 -22.38 0.68 -3.66
CA ILE A 394 -23.60 -0.11 -3.88
C ILE A 394 -23.28 -1.29 -4.78
N ILE A 395 -23.83 -2.46 -4.44
CA ILE A 395 -23.80 -3.66 -5.27
C ILE A 395 -25.21 -3.95 -5.77
N VAL A 396 -25.44 -3.82 -7.08
CA VAL A 396 -26.73 -4.15 -7.71
C VAL A 396 -26.78 -5.58 -8.23
N GLY A 397 -27.96 -6.20 -8.14
CA GLY A 397 -28.28 -7.57 -8.51
C GLY A 397 -27.52 -8.60 -7.72
N PHE A 398 -27.39 -8.35 -6.42
CA PHE A 398 -26.97 -9.37 -5.45
C PHE A 398 -27.96 -10.56 -5.47
N PRO A 399 -27.53 -11.81 -5.25
CA PRO A 399 -28.44 -12.95 -5.23
C PRO A 399 -29.61 -12.74 -4.26
N GLY A 400 -30.84 -12.93 -4.76
CA GLY A 400 -32.08 -12.65 -4.04
C GLY A 400 -32.62 -11.22 -4.15
N GLU A 401 -31.93 -10.28 -4.82
CA GLU A 401 -32.39 -8.88 -4.95
C GLU A 401 -33.63 -8.75 -5.86
N SER A 402 -34.77 -8.41 -5.26
CA SER A 402 -36.02 -8.11 -5.96
C SER A 402 -36.05 -6.67 -6.49
N ASP A 403 -37.04 -6.35 -7.33
CA ASP A 403 -37.24 -4.97 -7.80
C ASP A 403 -37.62 -4.02 -6.66
N LYS A 404 -38.38 -4.49 -5.65
CA LYS A 404 -38.70 -3.71 -4.45
C LYS A 404 -37.44 -3.36 -3.67
N ASP A 405 -36.48 -4.28 -3.55
CA ASP A 405 -35.20 -4.01 -2.86
C ASP A 405 -34.34 -2.99 -3.59
N PHE A 406 -34.33 -3.08 -4.92
CA PHE A 406 -33.63 -2.09 -5.74
C PHE A 406 -34.31 -0.71 -5.65
N ASP A 407 -35.63 -0.64 -5.61
CA ASP A 407 -36.34 0.63 -5.44
C ASP A 407 -36.10 1.26 -4.06
N LYS A 408 -36.05 0.47 -2.97
CA LYS A 408 -35.57 0.95 -1.65
C LYS A 408 -34.16 1.56 -1.73
N THR A 409 -33.26 0.95 -2.51
CA THR A 409 -31.91 1.49 -2.76
C THR A 409 -31.95 2.82 -3.50
N MET A 410 -32.83 2.96 -4.50
CA MET A 410 -33.03 4.22 -5.21
C MET A 410 -33.61 5.32 -4.29
N GLU A 411 -34.54 4.96 -3.42
CA GLU A 411 -35.15 5.87 -2.43
C GLU A 411 -34.12 6.37 -1.42
N LEU A 412 -33.34 5.46 -0.82
CA LEU A 412 -32.29 5.82 0.12
C LEU A 412 -31.30 6.82 -0.48
N ILE A 413 -30.88 6.63 -1.73
CA ILE A 413 -29.94 7.54 -2.41
C ILE A 413 -30.57 8.88 -2.76
N LYS A 414 -31.88 8.92 -3.04
CA LYS A 414 -32.60 10.18 -3.26
C LYS A 414 -32.70 10.99 -1.97
N GLU A 415 -33.02 10.33 -0.86
CA GLU A 415 -33.20 10.94 0.45
C GLU A 415 -31.87 11.41 1.03
N THR A 416 -30.89 10.51 1.09
CA THR A 416 -29.64 10.76 1.79
C THR A 416 -28.62 11.51 0.92
N ARG A 417 -28.80 11.59 -0.40
CA ARG A 417 -28.00 12.43 -1.31
C ARG A 417 -26.47 12.33 -1.08
N PRO A 418 -25.85 11.14 -1.04
CA PRO A 418 -24.40 11.02 -0.90
C PRO A 418 -23.67 11.70 -2.06
N THR A 419 -22.49 12.26 -1.76
CA THR A 419 -21.68 13.02 -2.72
C THR A 419 -21.09 12.14 -3.83
N LEU A 420 -20.62 10.95 -3.46
CA LEU A 420 -20.02 9.97 -4.36
C LEU A 420 -20.68 8.60 -4.13
N VAL A 421 -21.09 7.95 -5.21
CA VAL A 421 -21.66 6.59 -5.16
C VAL A 421 -20.93 5.71 -6.16
N ASN A 422 -20.17 4.74 -5.66
CA ASN A 422 -19.54 3.73 -6.47
C ASN A 422 -20.52 2.58 -6.71
N ILE A 423 -20.94 2.40 -7.96
CA ILE A 423 -21.92 1.37 -8.32
C ILE A 423 -21.18 0.19 -8.93
N SER A 424 -21.28 -0.97 -8.28
CA SER A 424 -20.78 -2.24 -8.79
C SER A 424 -21.95 -3.15 -9.13
N LYS A 425 -21.80 -3.97 -10.17
CA LYS A 425 -22.69 -5.10 -10.40
C LYS A 425 -22.15 -6.28 -9.61
N TYR A 426 -23.04 -7.07 -9.02
CA TYR A 426 -22.63 -8.32 -8.41
C TYR A 426 -21.98 -9.25 -9.45
N GLY A 427 -20.79 -9.74 -9.11
CA GLY A 427 -20.05 -10.77 -9.84
C GLY A 427 -19.62 -11.85 -8.86
N ASP A 428 -19.75 -13.10 -9.27
CA ASP A 428 -19.42 -14.23 -8.41
C ASP A 428 -17.91 -14.29 -8.15
N ARG A 429 -17.57 -14.58 -6.89
CA ARG A 429 -16.19 -14.85 -6.50
C ARG A 429 -16.09 -16.28 -5.97
N PRO A 430 -15.21 -17.13 -6.54
CA PRO A 430 -15.07 -18.51 -6.12
C PRO A 430 -14.92 -18.65 -4.60
N GLY A 431 -15.61 -19.63 -4.01
CA GLY A 431 -15.54 -19.94 -2.58
C GLY A 431 -16.45 -19.08 -1.68
N THR A 432 -16.95 -17.94 -2.15
CA THR A 432 -17.84 -17.08 -1.35
C THR A 432 -19.23 -17.68 -1.18
N LEU A 433 -19.94 -17.34 -0.11
CA LEU A 433 -21.28 -17.87 0.16
C LEU A 433 -22.31 -17.42 -0.90
N ALA A 434 -22.26 -16.15 -1.28
CA ALA A 434 -23.13 -15.60 -2.32
C ALA A 434 -22.91 -16.31 -3.67
N SER A 435 -21.68 -16.78 -3.95
CA SER A 435 -21.38 -17.54 -5.17
C SER A 435 -22.17 -18.85 -5.29
N LYS A 436 -22.57 -19.45 -4.16
CA LYS A 436 -23.30 -20.72 -4.11
C LYS A 436 -24.83 -20.56 -4.11
N SER A 437 -25.36 -19.35 -4.13
CA SER A 437 -26.80 -19.09 -4.11
C SER A 437 -27.45 -19.41 -5.46
N ASP A 438 -28.56 -20.14 -5.46
CA ASP A 438 -29.36 -20.42 -6.67
C ASP A 438 -30.21 -19.23 -7.13
N GLN A 439 -30.40 -18.22 -6.27
CA GLN A 439 -31.22 -17.03 -6.56
C GLN A 439 -30.44 -15.94 -7.30
N LYS A 440 -29.72 -16.32 -8.35
CA LYS A 440 -28.91 -15.36 -9.12
C LYS A 440 -29.79 -14.38 -9.89
N THR A 441 -29.40 -13.10 -9.86
CA THR A 441 -30.01 -12.10 -10.72
C THR A 441 -29.41 -12.13 -12.12
N ASP A 442 -30.28 -12.12 -13.13
CA ASP A 442 -29.89 -12.08 -14.54
C ASP A 442 -28.94 -10.91 -14.86
N THR A 443 -28.00 -11.17 -15.77
CA THR A 443 -27.04 -10.17 -16.23
C THR A 443 -27.71 -8.94 -16.85
N THR A 444 -28.82 -9.14 -17.57
CA THR A 444 -29.61 -8.04 -18.15
C THR A 444 -30.23 -7.16 -17.06
N VAL A 445 -30.79 -7.76 -16.01
CA VAL A 445 -31.36 -7.03 -14.86
C VAL A 445 -30.27 -6.25 -14.13
N LYS A 446 -29.13 -6.88 -13.82
CA LYS A 446 -27.93 -6.22 -13.25
C LYS A 446 -27.51 -4.98 -14.05
N LYS A 447 -27.45 -5.12 -15.38
CA LYS A 447 -27.07 -4.04 -16.31
C LYS A 447 -28.09 -2.91 -16.30
N ASN A 448 -29.39 -3.22 -16.30
CA ASN A 448 -30.46 -2.23 -16.27
C ASN A 448 -30.50 -1.46 -14.94
N ARG A 449 -30.42 -2.16 -13.80
CA ARG A 449 -30.33 -1.55 -12.46
C ARG A 449 -29.13 -0.63 -12.34
N SER A 450 -27.94 -1.11 -12.73
CA SER A 450 -26.70 -0.31 -12.74
C SER A 450 -26.84 0.96 -13.59
N ARG A 451 -27.42 0.86 -14.80
CA ARG A 451 -27.67 2.02 -15.67
C ARG A 451 -28.66 3.01 -15.06
N LYS A 452 -29.79 2.54 -14.51
CA LYS A 452 -30.84 3.36 -13.88
C LYS A 452 -30.26 4.15 -12.70
N LEU A 453 -29.54 3.48 -11.80
CA LEU A 453 -28.90 4.12 -10.64
C LEU A 453 -27.79 5.09 -11.07
N SER A 454 -26.93 4.69 -12.01
CA SER A 454 -25.85 5.56 -12.52
C SER A 454 -26.39 6.84 -13.15
N LYS A 455 -27.48 6.76 -13.93
CA LYS A 455 -28.13 7.95 -14.52
C LYS A 455 -28.66 8.90 -13.44
N TYR A 456 -29.18 8.38 -12.33
CA TYR A 456 -29.62 9.20 -11.20
C TYR A 456 -28.42 9.82 -10.47
N VAL A 457 -27.45 9.01 -10.05
CA VAL A 457 -26.24 9.45 -9.34
C VAL A 457 -25.50 10.53 -10.13
N ASN A 458 -25.34 10.38 -11.45
CA ASN A 458 -24.69 11.39 -12.28
C ASN A 458 -25.39 12.76 -12.23
N ARG A 459 -26.73 12.79 -12.16
CA ARG A 459 -27.50 14.04 -12.00
C ARG A 459 -27.35 14.60 -10.59
N LEU A 460 -27.39 13.73 -9.58
CA LEU A 460 -27.20 14.10 -8.18
C LEU A 460 -25.81 14.70 -7.95
N THR A 461 -24.74 14.04 -8.37
CA THR A 461 -23.36 14.55 -8.23
C THR A 461 -23.17 15.87 -8.98
N ALA A 462 -23.76 16.03 -10.16
CA ALA A 462 -23.73 17.32 -10.87
C ALA A 462 -24.46 18.42 -10.09
N SER A 463 -25.60 18.12 -9.46
CA SER A 463 -26.31 19.06 -8.58
C SER A 463 -25.45 19.43 -7.37
N ILE A 464 -24.93 18.44 -6.64
CA ILE A 464 -24.09 18.68 -5.45
C ILE A 464 -22.84 19.47 -5.81
N ASN A 465 -22.22 19.23 -6.97
CA ASN A 465 -21.05 19.99 -7.39
C ASN A 465 -21.41 21.45 -7.73
N LYS A 466 -22.62 21.73 -8.24
CA LYS A 466 -23.07 23.11 -8.49
C LYS A 466 -23.18 23.92 -7.20
N ASP A 467 -23.51 23.29 -6.09
CA ASP A 467 -23.58 23.96 -4.77
C ASP A 467 -22.21 24.50 -4.31
N TRP A 468 -21.10 24.04 -4.92
CA TRP A 468 -19.76 24.57 -4.67
C TRP A 468 -19.40 25.79 -5.53
N VAL A 469 -20.20 26.16 -6.53
CA VAL A 469 -19.91 27.34 -7.35
C VAL A 469 -19.96 28.60 -6.49
N GLY A 470 -18.92 29.42 -6.58
CA GLY A 470 -18.71 30.58 -5.72
C GLY A 470 -17.95 30.28 -4.43
N TRP A 471 -17.70 29.01 -4.08
CA TRP A 471 -16.85 28.68 -2.95
C TRP A 471 -15.43 29.20 -3.17
N GLU A 472 -14.85 29.79 -2.13
CA GLU A 472 -13.47 30.26 -2.08
C GLU A 472 -12.73 29.63 -0.91
N GLY A 473 -11.47 29.24 -1.14
CA GLY A 473 -10.60 28.76 -0.08
C GLY A 473 -9.41 27.97 -0.58
N GLN A 474 -8.67 27.39 0.36
CA GLN A 474 -7.44 26.68 0.07
C GLN A 474 -7.69 25.33 -0.61
N ALA A 475 -6.93 25.06 -1.66
CA ALA A 475 -6.80 23.77 -2.32
C ALA A 475 -5.33 23.38 -2.44
N ILE A 476 -5.07 22.08 -2.57
CA ILE A 476 -3.73 21.53 -2.76
C ILE A 476 -3.63 20.76 -4.06
N VAL A 477 -2.64 21.06 -4.90
CA VAL A 477 -2.38 20.36 -6.15
C VAL A 477 -1.82 18.98 -5.85
N THR A 478 -2.50 17.91 -6.28
CA THR A 478 -2.12 16.53 -5.94
C THR A 478 -1.54 15.76 -7.12
N GLU A 479 -2.00 16.02 -8.34
CA GLU A 479 -1.64 15.23 -9.52
C GLU A 479 -1.97 16.00 -10.82
N LYS A 480 -1.54 15.48 -11.96
CA LYS A 480 -1.98 15.97 -13.27
C LYS A 480 -3.40 15.45 -13.57
N GLY A 481 -4.26 16.31 -14.12
CA GLY A 481 -5.61 15.94 -14.51
C GLY A 481 -5.58 15.01 -15.74
N SER A 482 -6.41 13.95 -15.72
CA SER A 482 -6.49 12.99 -16.83
C SER A 482 -7.03 13.57 -18.13
N THR A 483 -7.72 14.71 -18.07
CA THR A 483 -8.26 15.46 -19.21
C THR A 483 -7.52 16.79 -19.43
N GLY A 484 -6.30 16.92 -18.91
CA GLY A 484 -5.53 18.17 -18.92
C GLY A 484 -5.71 19.04 -17.67
N GLY A 485 -4.80 19.98 -17.48
CA GLY A 485 -4.70 20.82 -16.28
C GLY A 485 -4.15 20.09 -15.06
N MET A 486 -4.16 20.77 -13.92
CA MET A 486 -3.71 20.23 -12.63
C MET A 486 -4.90 19.89 -11.74
N MET A 487 -4.89 18.70 -11.13
CA MET A 487 -5.88 18.28 -10.15
C MET A 487 -5.48 18.79 -8.77
N ALA A 488 -6.42 19.45 -8.10
CA ALA A 488 -6.31 19.87 -6.73
C ALA A 488 -7.46 19.33 -5.88
N ARG A 489 -7.25 19.31 -4.56
CA ARG A 489 -8.22 18.89 -3.55
C ARG A 489 -8.41 19.99 -2.51
N ASN A 490 -9.66 20.30 -2.18
CA ASN A 490 -9.97 21.14 -1.02
C ASN A 490 -10.10 20.29 0.26
N PHE A 491 -10.46 20.91 1.39
CA PHE A 491 -10.64 20.23 2.68
C PHE A 491 -11.71 19.11 2.66
N SER A 492 -12.71 19.18 1.78
CA SER A 492 -13.74 18.16 1.58
C SER A 492 -13.32 17.09 0.56
N TYR A 493 -12.07 17.14 0.08
CA TYR A 493 -11.51 16.22 -0.91
C TYR A 493 -12.19 16.30 -2.30
N LYS A 494 -12.84 17.43 -2.61
CA LYS A 494 -13.49 17.65 -3.91
C LYS A 494 -12.43 17.78 -5.00
N PRO A 495 -12.58 17.10 -6.15
CA PRO A 495 -11.69 17.25 -7.30
C PRO A 495 -11.89 18.62 -7.93
N ILE A 496 -10.82 19.41 -8.01
CA ILE A 496 -10.79 20.75 -8.60
C ILE A 496 -9.76 20.74 -9.73
N ILE A 497 -10.14 21.14 -10.94
CA ILE A 497 -9.21 21.27 -12.07
C ILE A 497 -8.79 22.73 -12.22
N LEU A 498 -7.47 22.94 -12.18
CA LEU A 498 -6.79 24.19 -12.44
C LEU A 498 -6.26 24.17 -13.87
N LYS A 499 -6.58 25.21 -14.65
CA LYS A 499 -6.12 25.30 -16.05
C LYS A 499 -4.65 25.66 -16.18
N SER A 500 -4.10 26.38 -15.21
CA SER A 500 -2.68 26.75 -15.18
C SER A 500 -1.80 25.58 -14.76
N GLU A 501 -0.60 25.48 -15.33
CA GLU A 501 0.42 24.54 -14.85
C GLU A 501 0.97 25.02 -13.52
N ILE A 502 0.50 24.39 -12.44
CA ILE A 502 0.93 24.66 -11.08
C ILE A 502 1.71 23.44 -10.58
N PRO A 503 2.88 23.61 -9.93
CA PRO A 503 3.63 22.49 -9.39
C PRO A 503 2.80 21.64 -8.42
N ILE A 504 2.98 20.32 -8.50
CA ILE A 504 2.35 19.37 -7.59
C ILE A 504 2.83 19.65 -6.15
N GLY A 505 1.93 19.58 -5.18
CA GLY A 505 2.16 19.89 -3.77
C GLY A 505 1.94 21.35 -3.39
N THR A 506 1.69 22.23 -4.36
CA THR A 506 1.40 23.64 -4.12
C THR A 506 0.05 23.80 -3.44
N LYS A 507 0.02 24.58 -2.36
CA LYS A 507 -1.20 25.10 -1.75
C LYS A 507 -1.52 26.47 -2.32
N LEU A 508 -2.79 26.70 -2.62
CA LEU A 508 -3.25 27.96 -3.18
C LEU A 508 -4.71 28.21 -2.84
N ASP A 509 -5.10 29.47 -2.79
CA ASP A 509 -6.50 29.87 -2.72
C ASP A 509 -7.12 29.87 -4.12
N VAL A 510 -8.32 29.30 -4.20
CA VAL A 510 -9.07 29.13 -5.45
C VAL A 510 -10.50 29.60 -5.26
N ARG A 511 -11.11 30.06 -6.36
CA ARG A 511 -12.55 30.29 -6.45
C ARG A 511 -13.15 29.32 -7.45
N ILE A 512 -14.23 28.64 -7.06
CA ILE A 512 -14.94 27.74 -7.98
C ILE A 512 -15.84 28.58 -8.88
N ILE A 513 -15.58 28.52 -10.19
CA ILE A 513 -16.32 29.29 -11.21
C ILE A 513 -17.41 28.47 -11.88
N SER A 514 -17.22 27.15 -11.95
CA SER A 514 -18.20 26.25 -12.54
C SER A 514 -17.97 24.82 -12.07
N ALA A 515 -18.94 23.96 -12.34
CA ALA A 515 -18.96 22.59 -11.89
C ALA A 515 -19.44 21.65 -12.99
N THR A 516 -18.79 20.49 -13.08
CA THR A 516 -19.21 19.37 -13.93
C THR A 516 -19.70 18.21 -13.05
N LYS A 517 -20.11 17.11 -13.68
CA LYS A 517 -20.45 15.87 -12.95
C LYS A 517 -19.25 15.18 -12.29
N SER A 518 -18.02 15.48 -12.70
CA SER A 518 -16.82 14.77 -12.21
C SER A 518 -15.85 15.65 -11.43
N HIS A 519 -15.84 16.96 -11.68
CA HIS A 519 -14.91 17.90 -11.06
C HIS A 519 -15.46 19.32 -11.02
N LEU A 520 -14.86 20.13 -10.16
CA LEU A 520 -15.03 21.58 -10.09
C LEU A 520 -13.98 22.25 -10.97
N LEU A 521 -14.32 23.40 -11.54
CA LEU A 521 -13.39 24.25 -12.28
C LEU A 521 -13.18 25.52 -11.49
N SER A 522 -11.92 25.94 -11.39
CA SER A 522 -11.55 27.11 -10.60
C SER A 522 -10.63 28.06 -11.32
N GLU A 523 -10.63 29.29 -10.82
CA GLU A 523 -9.60 30.29 -11.10
C GLU A 523 -8.83 30.61 -9.81
N ARG A 524 -7.62 31.15 -9.96
CA ARG A 524 -6.81 31.57 -8.82
C ARG A 524 -7.37 32.88 -8.28
N THR A 525 -7.51 32.98 -6.96
CA THR A 525 -7.78 34.28 -6.33
C THR A 525 -6.45 35.01 -6.13
N SER A 526 -6.41 36.31 -6.41
CA SER A 526 -5.21 37.16 -6.32
C SER A 526 -4.73 37.42 -4.89
N ARG A 527 -5.32 36.74 -3.89
CA ARG A 527 -4.86 36.78 -2.50
C ARG A 527 -3.66 35.85 -2.34
N VAL A 528 -2.47 36.40 -2.54
CA VAL A 528 -1.23 35.77 -2.08
C VAL A 528 -1.18 36.01 -0.57
N SER A 529 -1.27 34.94 0.22
CA SER A 529 -0.83 34.98 1.63
C SER A 529 0.52 34.30 1.75
#